data_AF-A0A8S3FRY6-F1
#
_entry.id   AF-A0A8S3FRY6-F1
#
_cell.length_a   1.000
_cell.length_b   1.000
_cell.length_c   1.000
_cell.angle_alpha   90.00
_cell.angle_beta   90.00
_cell.angle_gamma   90.00
#
_symmetry.space_group_name_H-M   'P 1'
#
loop_
_entity.id
_entity.type
_entity.pdbx_description
1 polymer ?
#
loop_
_entity_poly.entity_id
_entity_poly.type
_entity_poly.pdbx_seq_one_letter_code
_entity_poly.pdbx_strand_id
1 'polypeptide(L)'
;ILNEQKRSDFKPESDLFITECSVICRRVVRSIDNQIARLEQTTDGKNLTSILNDFGLRFHRLVTDHVFKFEYNISGGLMMLQDISEYKKCSKKFRSSTVEQLFSILHALVNLLVVVPDNLRQVVTEGHLASLPRDTIESFVQLRTDYKSARLHAMITDQ
;
A
#
# COMPACT_ATOMS: atom_id res chain seq x y z
N ILE A 1 -5.31 -15.48 -3.45
CA ILE A 1 -4.99 -14.80 -2.17
C ILE A 1 -5.53 -13.37 -2.12
N LEU A 2 -4.94 -12.35 -2.77
CA LEU A 2 -5.45 -10.96 -2.67
C LEU A 2 -6.95 -10.80 -3.04
N ASN A 3 -7.44 -11.53 -4.04
CA ASN A 3 -8.85 -11.48 -4.44
C ASN A 3 -9.82 -12.12 -3.42
N GLU A 4 -9.33 -12.75 -2.35
CA GLU A 4 -10.16 -13.33 -1.29
C GLU A 4 -10.53 -12.29 -0.21
N GLN A 5 -9.90 -11.11 -0.22
CA GLN A 5 -10.22 -10.00 0.68
C GLN A 5 -11.58 -9.38 0.31
N LYS A 6 -12.44 -9.17 1.31
CA LYS A 6 -13.81 -8.67 1.10
C LYS A 6 -13.85 -7.15 1.19
N ARG A 7 -14.85 -6.54 0.52
CA ARG A 7 -15.08 -5.08 0.62
C ARG A 7 -15.38 -4.64 2.05
N SER A 8 -16.07 -5.47 2.83
CA SER A 8 -16.37 -5.23 4.25
C SER A 8 -15.13 -5.09 5.12
N ASP A 9 -14.00 -5.68 4.70
CA ASP A 9 -12.76 -5.63 5.48
C ASP A 9 -12.13 -4.22 5.48
N PHE A 10 -12.46 -3.41 4.48
CA PHE A 10 -12.00 -2.01 4.35
C PHE A 10 -13.12 -0.97 4.47
N LYS A 11 -14.36 -1.43 4.67
CA LYS A 11 -15.52 -0.60 4.99
C LYS A 11 -16.38 -1.29 6.04
N PRO A 12 -15.85 -1.56 7.24
CA PRO A 12 -16.63 -2.15 8.32
C PRO A 12 -17.74 -1.20 8.78
N GLU A 13 -18.85 -1.76 9.24
CA GLU A 13 -20.00 -0.99 9.75
C GLU A 13 -19.72 -0.36 11.12
N SER A 14 -18.88 -1.00 11.92
CA SER A 14 -18.43 -0.51 13.22
C SER A 14 -16.94 -0.19 13.20
N ASP A 15 -16.53 0.76 14.04
CA ASP A 15 -15.12 1.04 14.23
C ASP A 15 -14.40 -0.19 14.80
N LEU A 16 -13.25 -0.51 14.20
CA LEU A 16 -12.44 -1.66 14.56
C LEU A 16 -11.13 -1.19 15.18
N PHE A 17 -10.71 -1.83 16.27
CA PHE A 17 -9.40 -1.61 16.85
C PHE A 17 -8.35 -2.39 16.06
N ILE A 18 -7.67 -1.71 15.13
CA ILE A 18 -6.67 -2.32 14.24
C ILE A 18 -5.28 -2.23 14.87
N THR A 19 -4.70 -3.38 15.21
CA THR A 19 -3.32 -3.50 15.72
C THR A 19 -2.42 -4.36 14.84
N GLU A 20 -2.99 -5.14 13.93
CA GLU A 20 -2.27 -6.08 13.09
C GLU A 20 -2.73 -5.97 11.64
N CYS A 21 -1.89 -6.47 10.73
CA CYS A 21 -2.27 -6.68 9.33
C CYS A 21 -3.36 -7.76 9.20
N SER A 22 -4.07 -7.71 8.07
CA SER A 22 -5.14 -8.64 7.73
C SER A 22 -4.64 -10.08 7.59
N VAL A 23 -5.57 -11.03 7.73
CA VAL A 23 -5.30 -12.46 7.51
C VAL A 23 -4.81 -12.70 6.08
N ILE A 24 -5.36 -11.98 5.09
CA ILE A 24 -4.93 -12.08 3.69
C ILE A 24 -3.51 -11.55 3.53
N CYS A 25 -3.15 -10.42 4.17
CA CYS A 25 -1.78 -9.92 4.17
C CYS A 25 -0.79 -10.96 4.69
N ARG A 26 -1.04 -11.55 5.86
CA ARG A 26 -0.18 -12.61 6.43
C ARG A 26 -0.01 -13.81 5.49
N ARG A 27 -1.10 -14.22 4.82
CA ARG A 27 -1.05 -15.32 3.84
C ARG A 27 -0.23 -14.96 2.61
N VAL A 28 -0.34 -13.73 2.12
CA VAL A 28 0.48 -13.23 1.00
C VAL A 28 1.96 -13.20 1.39
N VAL A 29 2.31 -12.59 2.53
CA VAL A 29 3.70 -12.52 3.02
C VAL A 29 4.30 -13.92 3.16
N ARG A 30 3.60 -14.85 3.82
CA ARG A 30 4.04 -16.25 3.93
C ARG A 30 4.24 -16.91 2.56
N SER A 31 3.35 -16.65 1.62
CA SER A 31 3.47 -17.20 0.27
C SER A 31 4.71 -16.64 -0.44
N ILE A 32 5.00 -15.35 -0.31
CA ILE A 32 6.19 -14.73 -0.90
C ILE A 32 7.45 -15.32 -0.29
N ASP A 33 7.51 -15.44 1.03
CA ASP A 33 8.64 -16.03 1.75
C ASP A 33 8.96 -17.44 1.25
N ASN A 34 7.94 -18.27 1.08
CA ASN A 34 8.09 -19.61 0.55
C ASN A 34 8.61 -19.62 -0.90
N GLN A 35 8.19 -18.66 -1.73
CA GLN A 35 8.65 -18.59 -3.12
C GLN A 35 10.10 -18.09 -3.21
N ILE A 36 10.47 -17.08 -2.42
CA ILE A 36 11.84 -16.59 -2.34
C ILE A 36 12.77 -17.71 -1.89
N ALA A 37 12.41 -18.46 -0.84
CA ALA A 37 13.21 -19.58 -0.35
C ALA A 37 13.45 -20.66 -1.42
N ARG A 38 12.44 -20.95 -2.26
CA ARG A 38 12.59 -21.91 -3.38
C ARG A 38 13.48 -21.37 -4.50
N LEU A 39 13.38 -20.08 -4.82
CA LEU A 39 14.23 -19.44 -5.82
C LEU A 39 15.70 -19.48 -5.38
N GLU A 40 15.98 -19.18 -4.11
CA GLU A 40 17.33 -19.20 -3.54
C GLU A 40 17.96 -20.61 -3.53
N GLN A 41 17.14 -21.67 -3.53
CA GLN A 41 17.62 -23.07 -3.61
C GLN A 41 17.89 -23.54 -5.04
N THR A 42 17.32 -22.87 -6.05
CA THR A 42 17.30 -23.36 -7.44
C THR A 42 18.01 -22.43 -8.42
N THR A 43 18.29 -21.19 -8.02
CA THR A 43 18.92 -20.16 -8.84
C THR A 43 19.92 -19.36 -8.01
N ASP A 44 20.99 -18.89 -8.62
CA ASP A 44 22.03 -18.11 -7.95
C ASP A 44 22.46 -16.86 -8.75
N GLY A 45 23.38 -16.10 -8.14
CA GLY A 45 24.06 -14.98 -8.77
C GLY A 45 23.15 -13.91 -9.39
N LYS A 46 23.50 -13.49 -10.60
CA LYS A 46 22.79 -12.42 -11.33
C LYS A 46 21.38 -12.85 -11.77
N ASN A 47 21.17 -14.14 -12.03
CA ASN A 47 19.86 -14.67 -12.41
C ASN A 47 18.89 -14.54 -11.25
N LEU A 48 19.30 -14.99 -10.05
CA LEU A 48 18.49 -14.85 -8.84
C LEU A 48 18.16 -13.37 -8.57
N THR A 49 19.17 -12.50 -8.67
CA THR A 49 18.98 -11.05 -8.45
C THR A 49 17.95 -10.45 -9.41
N SER A 50 18.02 -10.81 -10.70
CA SER A 50 17.08 -10.32 -11.71
C SER A 50 15.66 -10.84 -11.48
N ILE A 51 15.53 -12.13 -11.15
CA ILE A 51 14.23 -12.75 -10.86
C ILE A 51 13.59 -12.12 -9.61
N LEU A 52 14.36 -11.93 -8.53
CA LEU A 52 13.84 -11.32 -7.31
C LEU A 52 13.40 -9.87 -7.54
N ASN A 53 14.14 -9.11 -8.35
CA ASN A 53 13.75 -7.77 -8.75
C ASN A 53 12.41 -7.78 -9.50
N ASP A 54 12.28 -8.58 -10.56
CA ASP A 54 11.05 -8.67 -11.35
C ASP A 54 9.86 -9.17 -10.54
N PHE A 55 10.11 -10.12 -9.63
CA PHE A 55 9.08 -10.61 -8.72
C PHE A 55 8.61 -9.49 -7.77
N GLY A 56 9.53 -8.74 -7.17
CA GLY A 56 9.20 -7.61 -6.32
C GLY A 56 8.42 -6.50 -7.04
N LEU A 57 8.80 -6.18 -8.28
CA LEU A 57 8.10 -5.18 -9.10
C LEU A 57 6.66 -5.63 -9.44
N ARG A 58 6.48 -6.90 -9.83
CA ARG A 58 5.16 -7.47 -10.10
C ARG A 58 4.31 -7.53 -8.83
N PHE A 59 4.91 -7.87 -7.70
CA PHE A 59 4.22 -7.88 -6.42
C PHE A 59 3.74 -6.48 -6.03
N HIS A 60 4.60 -5.46 -6.12
CA HIS A 60 4.22 -4.07 -5.89
C HIS A 60 3.04 -3.64 -6.76
N ARG A 61 3.07 -3.97 -8.06
CA ARG A 61 1.95 -3.69 -8.98
C ARG A 61 0.66 -4.35 -8.53
N LEU A 62 0.70 -5.64 -8.19
CA LEU A 62 -0.49 -6.38 -7.73
C LEU A 62 -1.08 -5.79 -6.44
N VAL A 63 -0.24 -5.34 -5.51
CA VAL A 63 -0.68 -4.68 -4.27
C VAL A 63 -1.28 -3.32 -4.59
N THR A 64 -0.66 -2.53 -5.46
CA THR A 64 -1.18 -1.21 -5.87
C THR A 64 -2.55 -1.37 -6.54
N ASP A 65 -2.67 -2.28 -7.51
CA ASP A 65 -3.93 -2.60 -8.17
C ASP A 65 -4.98 -3.12 -7.18
N HIS A 66 -4.56 -3.76 -6.08
CA HIS A 66 -5.45 -4.23 -5.03
C HIS A 66 -6.00 -3.07 -4.20
N VAL A 67 -5.18 -2.06 -3.85
CA VAL A 67 -5.62 -0.87 -3.12
C VAL A 67 -6.75 -0.15 -3.89
N PHE A 68 -6.57 0.04 -5.19
CA PHE A 68 -7.57 0.74 -6.03
C PHE A 68 -8.90 0.01 -6.22
N LYS A 69 -9.07 -1.24 -5.75
CA LYS A 69 -10.34 -1.98 -5.85
C LYS A 69 -11.35 -1.63 -4.77
N PHE A 70 -10.93 -0.90 -3.73
CA PHE A 70 -11.73 -0.66 -2.54
C PHE A 70 -11.94 0.82 -2.26
N GLU A 71 -12.98 1.09 -1.47
CA GLU A 71 -13.17 2.36 -0.78
C GLU A 71 -12.88 2.14 0.70
N TYR A 72 -12.43 3.20 1.38
CA TYR A 72 -11.93 3.12 2.75
C TYR A 72 -12.67 4.10 3.66
N ASN A 73 -13.26 3.59 4.74
CA ASN A 73 -13.49 4.40 5.93
C ASN A 73 -12.20 4.40 6.79
N ILE A 74 -12.18 5.14 7.90
CA ILE A 74 -10.97 5.28 8.74
C ILE A 74 -10.45 3.92 9.21
N SER A 75 -11.34 3.05 9.73
CA SER A 75 -10.96 1.71 10.19
C SER A 75 -10.34 0.86 9.07
N GLY A 76 -10.93 0.89 7.88
CA GLY A 76 -10.39 0.19 6.71
C GLY A 76 -9.09 0.78 6.19
N GLY A 77 -8.94 2.10 6.22
CA GLY A 77 -7.69 2.78 5.88
C GLY A 77 -6.56 2.37 6.83
N LEU A 78 -6.83 2.26 8.13
CA LEU A 78 -5.87 1.79 9.13
C LEU A 78 -5.47 0.33 8.89
N MET A 79 -6.43 -0.54 8.54
CA MET A 79 -6.15 -1.93 8.13
C MET A 79 -5.22 -1.97 6.92
N MET A 80 -5.52 -1.19 5.87
CA MET A 80 -4.68 -1.14 4.67
C MET A 80 -3.28 -0.58 5.00
N LEU A 81 -3.17 0.40 5.89
CA LEU A 81 -1.87 0.92 6.33
C LEU A 81 -1.03 -0.15 7.05
N GLN A 82 -1.64 -1.00 7.88
CA GLN A 82 -0.95 -2.15 8.47
C GLN A 82 -0.53 -3.17 7.41
N ASP A 83 -1.39 -3.45 6.42
CA ASP A 83 -1.06 -4.37 5.33
C ASP A 83 0.14 -3.89 4.50
N ILE A 84 0.14 -2.62 4.09
CA ILE A 84 1.26 -2.03 3.35
C ILE A 84 2.53 -1.95 4.20
N SER A 85 2.42 -1.74 5.51
CA SER A 85 3.57 -1.79 6.42
C SER A 85 4.25 -3.15 6.42
N GLU A 86 3.47 -4.24 6.43
CA GLU A 86 4.00 -5.60 6.35
C GLU A 86 4.56 -5.93 4.96
N TYR A 87 3.90 -5.50 3.89
CA TYR A 87 4.43 -5.66 2.53
C TYR A 87 5.74 -4.88 2.32
N LYS A 88 5.87 -3.69 2.90
CA LYS A 88 7.11 -2.92 2.90
C LYS A 88 8.23 -3.66 3.65
N LYS A 89 7.95 -4.29 4.79
CA LYS A 89 8.95 -5.13 5.49
C LYS A 89 9.36 -6.32 4.62
N CYS A 90 8.39 -6.99 3.98
CA CYS A 90 8.62 -8.10 3.07
C CYS A 90 9.47 -7.67 1.84
N SER A 91 9.29 -6.43 1.36
CA SER A 91 9.96 -5.92 0.15
C SER A 91 11.49 -5.98 0.20
N LYS A 92 12.09 -5.88 1.39
CA LYS A 92 13.54 -5.98 1.61
C LYS A 92 14.12 -7.33 1.17
N LYS A 93 13.30 -8.38 1.15
CA LYS A 93 13.72 -9.74 0.76
C LYS A 93 13.96 -9.85 -0.76
N PHE A 94 13.44 -8.93 -1.56
CA PHE A 94 13.71 -8.91 -3.01
C PHE A 94 15.08 -8.35 -3.37
N ARG A 95 15.84 -7.79 -2.40
CA ARG A 95 17.20 -7.25 -2.59
C ARG A 95 17.27 -6.21 -3.71
N SER A 96 16.21 -5.42 -3.88
CA SER A 96 16.09 -4.38 -4.90
C SER A 96 15.70 -3.07 -4.24
N SER A 97 16.62 -2.09 -4.30
CA SER A 97 16.40 -0.75 -3.78
C SER A 97 15.19 -0.07 -4.44
N THR A 98 14.98 -0.32 -5.72
CA THR A 98 13.80 0.15 -6.46
C THR A 98 12.51 -0.37 -5.86
N VAL A 99 12.45 -1.68 -5.55
CA VAL A 99 11.25 -2.28 -4.94
C VAL A 99 10.99 -1.72 -3.55
N GLU A 100 12.04 -1.56 -2.73
CA GLU A 100 11.93 -0.94 -1.39
C GLU A 100 11.44 0.52 -1.45
N GLN A 101 11.93 1.28 -2.43
CA GLN A 101 11.50 2.66 -2.65
C GLN A 101 10.03 2.72 -3.10
N LEU A 102 9.62 1.84 -4.02
CA LEU A 102 8.23 1.76 -4.47
C LEU A 102 7.27 1.46 -3.31
N PHE A 103 7.58 0.49 -2.45
CA PHE A 103 6.77 0.23 -1.26
C PHE A 103 6.80 1.37 -0.22
N SER A 104 7.90 2.12 -0.15
CA SER A 104 7.97 3.32 0.70
C SER A 104 7.05 4.44 0.20
N ILE A 105 6.99 4.64 -1.12
CA ILE A 105 6.07 5.57 -1.76
C ILE A 105 4.62 5.10 -1.58
N LEU A 106 4.32 3.83 -1.82
CA LEU A 106 2.98 3.27 -1.64
C LEU A 106 2.50 3.40 -0.18
N HIS A 107 3.38 3.18 0.79
CA HIS A 107 3.06 3.42 2.20
C HIS A 107 2.69 4.88 2.47
N ALA A 108 3.42 5.83 1.90
CA ALA A 108 3.09 7.26 2.03
C ALA A 108 1.74 7.59 1.37
N LEU A 109 1.43 6.99 0.21
CA LEU A 109 0.14 7.17 -0.48
C LEU A 109 -1.03 6.58 0.33
N VAL A 110 -0.87 5.38 0.89
CA VAL A 110 -1.90 4.76 1.74
C VAL A 110 -2.12 5.52 3.06
N ASN A 111 -1.11 6.22 3.57
CA ASN A 111 -1.29 7.10 4.73
C ASN A 111 -2.30 8.23 4.48
N LEU A 112 -2.52 8.63 3.22
CA LEU A 112 -3.55 9.62 2.85
C LEU A 112 -4.97 9.12 3.15
N LEU A 113 -5.17 7.80 3.24
CA LEU A 113 -6.48 7.21 3.54
C LEU A 113 -6.92 7.42 5.00
N VAL A 114 -5.98 7.72 5.90
CA VAL A 114 -6.23 7.80 7.35
C VAL A 114 -5.93 9.16 7.96
N VAL A 115 -5.12 9.99 7.30
CA VAL A 115 -4.76 11.31 7.83
C VAL A 115 -6.02 12.19 7.94
N VAL A 116 -6.11 12.98 9.01
CA VAL A 116 -7.23 13.92 9.15
C VAL A 116 -7.18 14.99 8.07
N PRO A 117 -8.33 15.50 7.58
CA PRO A 117 -8.39 16.44 6.47
C PRO A 117 -7.47 17.66 6.62
N ASP A 118 -7.41 18.24 7.82
CA ASP A 118 -6.62 19.44 8.12
C ASP A 118 -5.11 19.23 7.89
N ASN A 119 -4.62 18.00 8.00
CA ASN A 119 -3.21 17.65 7.83
C ASN A 119 -2.89 17.14 6.41
N LEU A 120 -3.89 16.93 5.54
CA LEU A 120 -3.66 16.40 4.19
C LEU A 120 -2.69 17.26 3.39
N ARG A 121 -2.86 18.58 3.44
CA ARG A 121 -2.01 19.52 2.70
C ARG A 121 -0.55 19.35 3.06
N GLN A 122 -0.25 19.36 4.36
CA GLN A 122 1.11 19.21 4.86
C GLN A 122 1.71 17.88 4.39
N VAL A 123 1.00 16.77 4.57
CA VAL A 123 1.47 15.43 4.19
C VAL A 123 1.76 15.32 2.69
N VAL A 124 0.93 15.93 1.84
CA VAL A 124 1.12 15.93 0.38
C VAL A 124 2.33 16.75 -0.05
N THR A 125 2.66 17.82 0.67
CA THR A 125 3.80 18.70 0.36
C THR A 125 5.14 18.23 0.91
N GLU A 126 5.17 17.13 1.67
CA GLU A 126 6.37 16.64 2.35
C GLU A 126 6.83 15.25 1.85
N GLY A 127 8.10 14.94 2.10
CA GLY A 127 8.67 13.60 1.94
C GLY A 127 8.51 13.00 0.54
N HIS A 128 8.07 11.73 0.48
CA HIS A 128 7.94 10.98 -0.78
C HIS A 128 6.81 11.50 -1.68
N LEU A 129 5.83 12.23 -1.14
CA LEU A 129 4.66 12.67 -1.90
C LEU A 129 4.91 13.98 -2.65
N ALA A 130 5.81 14.82 -2.15
CA ALA A 130 6.12 16.12 -2.73
C ALA A 130 6.57 16.07 -4.21
N SER A 131 7.18 14.95 -4.63
CA SER A 131 7.67 14.74 -5.99
C SER A 131 6.70 13.98 -6.90
N LEU A 132 5.52 13.57 -6.42
CA LEU A 132 4.58 12.76 -7.20
C LEU A 132 3.63 13.64 -8.03
N PRO A 133 3.16 13.14 -9.18
CA PRO A 133 2.09 13.80 -9.93
C PRO A 133 0.84 13.97 -9.07
N ARG A 134 0.21 15.15 -9.16
CA ARG A 134 -0.99 15.45 -8.36
C ARG A 134 -2.13 14.46 -8.62
N ASP A 135 -2.33 14.07 -9.88
CA ASP A 135 -3.36 13.09 -10.25
C ASP A 135 -3.18 11.75 -9.52
N THR A 136 -1.93 11.36 -9.25
CA THR A 136 -1.63 10.14 -8.48
C THR A 136 -2.09 10.33 -7.03
N ILE A 137 -1.75 11.45 -6.41
CA ILE A 137 -2.15 11.75 -5.03
C ILE A 137 -3.67 11.82 -4.91
N GLU A 138 -4.31 12.56 -5.83
CA GLU A 138 -5.77 12.71 -5.87
C GLU A 138 -6.47 11.35 -6.03
N SER A 139 -5.96 10.46 -6.90
CA SER A 139 -6.54 9.13 -7.09
C SER A 139 -6.57 8.28 -5.81
N PHE A 140 -5.61 8.44 -4.89
CA PHE A 140 -5.63 7.78 -3.59
C PHE A 140 -6.59 8.46 -2.61
N VAL A 141 -6.62 9.79 -2.57
CA VAL A 141 -7.53 10.55 -1.69
C VAL A 141 -8.99 10.27 -2.06
N GLN A 142 -9.29 10.06 -3.35
CA GLN A 142 -10.60 9.67 -3.87
C GLN A 142 -11.10 8.31 -3.36
N LEU A 143 -10.21 7.43 -2.88
CA LEU A 143 -10.62 6.13 -2.33
C LEU A 143 -11.26 6.26 -0.93
N ARG A 144 -11.20 7.42 -0.30
CA ARG A 144 -11.82 7.63 1.01
C ARG A 144 -13.33 7.82 0.90
N THR A 145 -14.08 7.20 1.79
CA THR A 145 -15.54 7.34 1.82
C THR A 145 -16.02 8.75 2.14
N ASP A 146 -15.20 9.56 2.81
CA ASP A 146 -15.48 10.95 3.16
C ASP A 146 -15.01 11.97 2.09
N TYR A 147 -14.47 11.51 0.95
CA TYR A 147 -13.90 12.38 -0.08
C TYR A 147 -14.80 13.56 -0.46
N LYS A 148 -16.09 13.28 -0.73
CA LYS A 148 -17.08 14.29 -1.14
C LYS A 148 -17.61 15.10 0.04
N SER A 149 -17.92 14.45 1.17
CA SER A 149 -18.54 15.11 2.33
C SER A 149 -17.56 16.06 3.03
N ALA A 150 -16.28 15.69 3.11
CA ALA A 150 -15.22 16.51 3.69
C ALA A 150 -14.56 17.45 2.67
N ARG A 151 -15.01 17.47 1.41
CA ARG A 151 -14.49 18.32 0.31
C ARG A 151 -12.97 18.22 0.15
N LEU A 152 -12.44 16.99 0.22
CA LEU A 152 -10.98 16.76 0.29
C LEU A 152 -10.23 17.23 -0.95
N HIS A 153 -10.90 17.34 -2.10
CA HIS A 153 -10.33 17.92 -3.31
C HIS A 153 -9.73 19.32 -3.02
N ALA A 154 -10.47 20.21 -2.35
CA ALA A 154 -10.00 21.56 -2.05
C ALA A 154 -8.74 21.58 -1.16
N MET A 155 -8.58 20.59 -0.28
CA MET A 155 -7.43 20.47 0.61
C MET A 155 -6.13 20.09 -0.11
N ILE A 156 -6.23 19.54 -1.32
CA ILE A 156 -5.07 19.12 -2.14
C ILE A 156 -4.85 19.99 -3.39
N THR A 157 -5.84 20.77 -3.82
CA THR A 157 -5.73 21.64 -5.00
C THR A 157 -5.34 23.10 -4.72
N ASP A 158 -5.70 23.69 -3.57
CA ASP A 158 -5.36 25.10 -3.26
C ASP A 158 -3.84 25.33 -3.14
N GLN A 159 -3.25 25.77 -4.26
CA GLN A 159 -1.93 26.40 -4.40
C GLN A 159 -2.12 27.84 -4.86
#